data_AF-A0A452S6L3-F1
#
_entry.id   AF-A0A452S6L3-F1
#
_cell.length_a   1.000
_cell.length_b   1.000
_cell.length_c   1.000
_cell.angle_alpha   90.00
_cell.angle_beta   90.00
_cell.angle_gamma   90.00
#
_symmetry.space_group_name_H-M   'P 1'
#
loop_
_entity.id
_entity.type
_entity.pdbx_description
1 polymer ?
#
loop_
_entity_poly.entity_id
_entity_poly.type
_entity_poly.pdbx_seq_one_letter_code
_entity_poly.pdbx_strand_id
1 'polypeptide(L)' 'MFPMARTALSRLRVQSIPQTMTRQSHQKRTPDFHDKYGNAVLASGATFCIAVWAYQHKLE' A
#
# COMPACT_ATOMS: atom_id res chain seq x y z
N MET A 1 5.88 -40.92 14.44
CA MET A 1 4.61 -40.21 14.72
C MET A 1 4.62 -38.87 13.98
N PHE A 2 4.10 -38.83 12.76
CA PHE A 2 4.02 -37.65 11.89
C PHE A 2 2.67 -37.43 11.17
N PRO A 3 1.69 -38.36 11.15
CA PRO A 3 0.50 -38.18 10.31
C PRO A 3 -0.41 -37.06 10.84
N MET A 4 -0.56 -36.94 12.16
CA MET A 4 -1.45 -35.94 12.77
C MET A 4 -0.98 -34.51 12.51
N ALA A 5 0.33 -34.25 12.60
CA ALA A 5 0.90 -32.95 12.28
C ALA A 5 0.70 -32.58 10.81
N ARG A 6 0.84 -33.55 9.90
CA ARG A 6 0.61 -33.36 8.46
C ARG A 6 -0.86 -33.06 8.17
N THR A 7 -1.79 -33.78 8.78
CA THR A 7 -3.23 -33.55 8.61
C THR A 7 -3.69 -32.21 9.18
N ALA A 8 -3.15 -31.81 10.34
CA ALA A 8 -3.43 -30.51 10.94
C ALA A 8 -2.91 -29.36 10.05
N LEU A 9 -1.67 -29.47 9.57
CA LEU A 9 -1.08 -28.47 8.67
C LEU A 9 -1.81 -28.38 7.32
N SER A 10 -2.20 -29.52 6.75
CA SER A 10 -2.99 -29.57 5.52
C SER A 10 -4.35 -28.91 5.70
N ARG A 11 -5.04 -29.15 6.83
CA ARG A 11 -6.31 -28.48 7.14
C ARG A 11 -6.13 -26.98 7.33
N LEU A 12 -5.08 -26.55 8.04
CA LEU A 12 -4.78 -25.14 8.24
C LEU A 12 -4.47 -24.42 6.92
N ARG A 13 -3.68 -25.03 6.04
CA ARG A 13 -3.41 -24.52 4.68
C ARG A 13 -4.67 -24.42 3.84
N VAL A 14 -5.52 -25.43 3.88
CA VAL A 14 -6.77 -25.45 3.11
C VAL A 14 -7.76 -24.40 3.62
N GLN A 15 -7.75 -24.06 4.90
CA GLN A 15 -8.59 -22.97 5.44
C GLN A 15 -7.97 -21.58 5.24
N SER A 16 -6.64 -21.45 5.30
CA SER A 16 -5.96 -20.16 5.14
C SER A 16 -5.99 -19.64 3.71
N ILE A 17 -6.04 -20.52 2.70
CA ILE A 17 -6.10 -20.12 1.28
C ILE A 17 -7.42 -19.41 0.95
N PRO A 18 -8.61 -19.97 1.22
CA PRO A 18 -9.88 -19.28 1.06
C PRO A 18 -9.95 -18.00 1.90
N GLN A 19 -9.50 -18.02 3.16
CA GLN A 19 -9.50 -16.81 4.00
C GLN A 19 -8.61 -15.71 3.42
N THR A 20 -7.43 -16.05 2.90
CA THR A 20 -6.53 -15.09 2.25
C THR A 20 -7.12 -14.58 0.95
N MET A 21 -7.75 -15.44 0.15
CA MET A 21 -8.45 -15.05 -1.07
C MET A 21 -9.68 -14.18 -0.79
N THR A 22 -10.48 -14.47 0.23
CA THR A 22 -11.62 -13.65 0.64
C THR A 22 -11.15 -12.28 1.14
N ARG A 23 -10.07 -12.23 1.94
CA ARG A 23 -9.44 -10.96 2.33
C ARG A 23 -8.94 -10.20 1.11
N GLN A 24 -8.25 -10.85 0.16
CA GLN A 24 -7.78 -10.21 -1.08
C GLN A 24 -8.93 -9.75 -1.99
N SER A 25 -10.05 -10.47 -2.03
CA SER A 25 -11.24 -10.10 -2.79
C SER A 25 -11.93 -8.87 -2.20
N HIS A 26 -12.11 -8.83 -0.87
CA HIS A 26 -12.56 -7.63 -0.15
C HIS A 26 -11.53 -6.50 -0.19
N GLN A 27 -10.26 -6.85 -0.36
CA GLN A 27 -9.13 -5.94 -0.50
C GLN A 27 -8.73 -5.76 -1.97
N LYS A 28 -9.69 -5.95 -2.91
CA LYS A 28 -9.69 -5.28 -4.21
C LYS A 28 -9.66 -3.78 -3.92
N ARG A 29 -8.47 -3.29 -3.60
CA ARG A 29 -8.24 -1.94 -3.14
C ARG A 29 -8.46 -1.07 -4.36
N THR A 30 -9.61 -0.41 -4.37
CA THR A 30 -9.84 0.70 -5.29
C THR A 30 -8.76 1.74 -5.01
N PRO A 31 -8.01 2.20 -6.03
CA PRO A 31 -6.96 3.19 -5.84
C PRO A 31 -7.51 4.38 -5.08
N ASP A 32 -6.93 4.63 -3.91
CA ASP A 32 -7.33 5.76 -3.09
C ASP A 32 -6.68 7.06 -3.61
N PHE A 33 -6.91 8.16 -2.91
CA PHE A 33 -6.40 9.46 -3.34
C PHE A 33 -4.86 9.47 -3.46
N HIS A 34 -4.16 8.81 -2.54
CA HIS A 34 -2.71 8.76 -2.52
C HIS A 34 -2.16 7.92 -3.66
N ASP A 35 -2.87 6.84 -4.02
CA ASP A 35 -2.52 6.01 -5.18
C ASP A 35 -2.63 6.79 -6.50
N LYS A 36 -3.62 7.69 -6.62
CA LYS A 36 -3.85 8.46 -7.87
C LYS A 36 -3.04 9.75 -7.96
N TYR A 37 -2.90 10.47 -6.85
CA TYR A 37 -2.41 11.85 -6.86
C TYR A 37 -1.20 12.08 -5.96
N GLY A 38 -0.85 11.14 -5.07
CA GLY A 38 0.18 11.33 -4.05
C GLY A 38 1.52 11.79 -4.63
N ASN A 39 2.00 11.11 -5.67
CA ASN A 39 3.26 11.47 -6.33
C ASN A 39 3.18 12.84 -7.02
N ALA A 40 2.07 13.13 -7.69
CA ALA A 40 1.88 14.39 -8.40
C ALA A 40 1.85 15.57 -7.41
N VAL A 41 1.05 15.45 -6.34
CA VAL A 41 0.94 16.46 -5.27
C VAL A 41 2.27 16.66 -4.57
N LEU A 42 3.01 15.58 -4.29
CA LEU A 42 4.32 15.67 -3.65
C LEU A 42 5.33 16.41 -4.54
N ALA A 43 5.42 16.02 -5.81
CA ALA A 43 6.33 16.66 -6.76
C ALA A 43 5.98 18.14 -6.97
N SER A 44 4.72 18.45 -7.28
CA SER A 44 4.30 19.83 -7.51
C SER A 44 4.43 20.70 -6.25
N GLY A 45 4.08 20.15 -5.08
CA GLY A 45 4.18 20.85 -3.81
C GLY A 45 5.63 21.17 -3.43
N ALA A 46 6.54 20.20 -3.62
CA ALA A 46 7.96 20.41 -3.37
C ALA A 46 8.55 21.46 -4.32
N THR A 47 8.26 21.36 -5.62
CA THR A 47 8.71 22.34 -6.62
C THR A 47 8.19 23.74 -6.32
N PHE A 48 6.89 23.86 -6.00
CA PHE A 48 6.28 25.14 -5.63
C PHE A 48 6.95 25.75 -4.39
N CYS A 49 7.12 24.96 -3.33
CA CYS A 49 7.74 25.42 -2.09
C CYS A 49 9.15 25.94 -2.34
N ILE A 50 9.98 25.17 -3.05
CA ILE A 50 11.36 25.57 -3.38
C ILE A 50 11.37 26.85 -4.22
N ALA A 51 10.49 26.96 -5.21
CA ALA A 51 10.43 28.14 -6.08
C ALA A 51 10.05 29.41 -5.31
N VAL A 52 9.05 29.33 -4.42
CA VAL A 52 8.63 30.47 -3.59
C VAL A 52 9.73 30.88 -2.62
N TRP A 53 10.36 29.93 -1.94
CA TRP A 53 11.48 30.20 -1.02
C TRP A 53 12.68 30.81 -1.75
N ALA A 54 13.04 30.27 -2.92
CA ALA A 54 14.13 30.81 -3.73
C ALA A 54 13.82 32.21 -4.24
N TYR A 55 12.57 32.49 -4.62
CA TYR A 55 12.14 33.83 -5.03
C TYR A 55 12.23 34.83 -3.87
N GLN A 56 11.73 34.47 -2.69
CA GLN A 56 11.84 35.29 -1.49
C GLN A 56 13.31 35.61 -1.17
N HIS A 57 14.18 34.59 -1.13
CA HIS A 57 15.61 34.77 -0.83
C HIS A 57 16.38 35.49 -1.96
N LYS A 58 15.87 35.53 -3.19
CA LYS A 58 16.48 36.27 -4.29
C LYS A 58 16.15 37.77 -4.28
N LEU A 59 15.11 38.16 -3.55
CA LEU A 59 14.65 39.55 -3.44
C LEU A 59 15.19 40.28 -2.21
N GLU A 60 15.87 39.57 -1.31
CA GLU A 60 16.69 40.11 -0.21
C GLU A 60 18.15 40.27 -0.64
#